data_AF-A0A4R2J9L0-F1
#
_entry.id   AF-A0A4R2J9L0-F1
#
_cell.length_a   1.000
_cell.length_b   1.000
_cell.length_c   1.000
_cell.angle_alpha   90.00
_cell.angle_beta   90.00
_cell.angle_gamma   90.00
#
_symmetry.space_group_name_H-M   'P 1'
#
loop_
_entity.id
_entity.type
_entity.pdbx_description
1 polymer ?
#
loop_
_entity_poly.entity_id
_entity_poly.type
_entity_poly.pdbx_seq_one_letter_code
_entity_poly.pdbx_strand_id
1 'polypeptide(L)'
;MNSRTTTGRGPARVVKAAIIAVAVVLVTAGGLWMYLGERSAGQTATTLGDTQNPDRVDIEVWVQKVDAATQELAAQVFVHPMGRLADESGFPKHDFTVSALATKGDTLSFKAGKTVSAADIKVPLGEGTVTDYPFDRYKVTFGFDATQGAQPLPVSVTLANIDSFFKIKPSEAAGDGNVVTFTATANRSTGTTLFAVFVMVLMWGLSVAAVLAAWFTTHGRRGLLWPAVGLMATLLFALVPLRNAVPGAPPIGSVIDFCAFFIVECVIAISLISTVLFGYRVEGRKEEETKEPPAPEPQPTPQLAPPGPQPVQHGFPPHSPPHGLPAPIGQPMQATGQYPQNWPQRVDPSWAAGPSTTERLPPR
;
A
#
# COMPACT_ATOMS: atom_id res chain seq x y z
N MET A 1 38.79 0.44 -43.82
CA MET A 1 37.43 -0.13 -43.87
C MET A 1 37.01 -0.52 -42.46
N ASN A 2 35.82 -0.14 -41.98
CA ASN A 2 35.05 -0.81 -40.91
C ASN A 2 33.81 0.04 -40.56
N SER A 3 32.67 -0.32 -41.14
CA SER A 3 31.38 0.35 -40.94
C SER A 3 30.73 -0.08 -39.63
N ARG A 4 30.50 0.86 -38.71
CA ARG A 4 29.65 0.63 -37.52
C ARG A 4 28.18 0.57 -37.97
N THR A 5 27.63 -0.62 -38.10
CA THR A 5 26.19 -0.82 -38.32
C THR A 5 25.39 -0.42 -37.08
N THR A 6 24.75 0.75 -37.13
CA THR A 6 23.87 1.27 -36.07
C THR A 6 22.51 0.55 -36.07
N THR A 7 22.45 -0.62 -35.43
CA THR A 7 21.23 -1.45 -35.38
C THR A 7 20.04 -0.67 -34.80
N GLY A 8 18.97 -0.56 -35.59
CA GLY A 8 17.89 0.40 -35.36
C GLY A 8 17.07 0.18 -34.09
N ARG A 9 17.38 0.91 -33.01
CA ARG A 9 16.60 0.93 -31.74
C ARG A 9 15.38 1.87 -31.77
N GLY A 10 15.00 2.38 -32.94
CA GLY A 10 13.98 3.42 -33.14
C GLY A 10 12.53 2.99 -32.85
N PRO A 11 11.88 2.23 -33.75
CA PRO A 11 10.42 2.11 -33.79
C PRO A 11 9.82 1.53 -32.51
N ALA A 12 10.39 0.44 -31.97
CA ALA A 12 9.89 -0.20 -30.75
C ALA A 12 10.02 0.70 -29.49
N ARG A 13 10.94 1.68 -29.48
CA ARG A 13 11.02 2.69 -28.40
C ARG A 13 10.00 3.79 -28.59
N VAL A 14 9.82 4.30 -29.82
CA VAL A 14 8.81 5.32 -30.15
C VAL A 14 7.40 4.79 -29.87
N VAL A 15 7.09 3.54 -30.28
CA VAL A 15 5.79 2.90 -30.00
C VAL A 15 5.55 2.74 -28.50
N LYS A 16 6.55 2.30 -27.72
CA LYS A 16 6.41 2.22 -26.24
C LYS A 16 6.21 3.59 -25.60
N ALA A 17 6.94 4.61 -26.03
CA ALA A 17 6.76 5.98 -25.54
C ALA A 17 5.37 6.54 -25.90
N ALA A 18 4.87 6.27 -27.12
CA ALA A 18 3.54 6.66 -27.56
C ALA A 18 2.44 5.94 -26.75
N ILE A 19 2.56 4.64 -26.48
CA ILE A 19 1.63 3.89 -25.62
C ILE A 19 1.60 4.47 -24.21
N ILE A 20 2.75 4.80 -23.62
CA ILE A 20 2.83 5.41 -22.29
C ILE A 20 2.21 6.82 -22.31
N ALA A 21 2.49 7.64 -23.32
CA ALA A 21 1.91 8.97 -23.45
C ALA A 21 0.37 8.91 -23.62
N VAL A 22 -0.15 8.01 -24.46
CA VAL A 22 -1.59 7.77 -24.63
C VAL A 22 -2.22 7.28 -23.33
N ALA A 23 -1.58 6.37 -22.59
CA ALA A 23 -2.08 5.92 -21.29
C ALA A 23 -2.14 7.07 -20.26
N VAL A 24 -1.12 7.93 -20.19
CA VAL A 24 -1.12 9.12 -19.32
C VAL A 24 -2.21 10.10 -19.72
N VAL A 25 -2.39 10.37 -21.02
CA VAL A 25 -3.48 11.24 -21.53
C VAL A 25 -4.86 10.65 -21.21
N LEU A 26 -5.07 9.34 -21.40
CA LEU A 26 -6.35 8.68 -21.09
C LEU A 26 -6.66 8.68 -19.59
N VAL A 27 -5.67 8.45 -18.72
CA VAL A 27 -5.83 8.56 -17.26
C VAL A 27 -6.16 10.01 -16.86
N THR A 28 -5.49 10.99 -17.48
CA THR A 28 -5.72 12.42 -17.19
C THR A 28 -7.11 12.87 -17.65
N ALA A 29 -7.52 12.48 -18.87
CA ALA A 29 -8.83 12.78 -19.43
C ALA A 29 -9.97 12.06 -18.67
N GLY A 30 -9.76 10.81 -18.26
CA GLY A 30 -10.71 10.08 -17.42
C GLY A 30 -10.89 10.71 -16.05
N GLY A 31 -9.79 11.12 -15.40
CA GLY A 31 -9.83 11.87 -14.13
C GLY A 31 -10.55 13.22 -14.27
N LEU A 32 -10.30 13.96 -15.34
CA LEU A 32 -10.97 15.24 -15.60
C LEU A 32 -12.46 15.06 -15.91
N TRP A 33 -12.84 14.04 -16.70
CA TRP A 33 -14.24 13.70 -16.97
C TRP A 33 -14.99 13.31 -15.68
N MET A 34 -14.34 12.51 -14.83
CA MET A 34 -14.89 12.11 -13.54
C MET A 34 -15.03 13.29 -12.56
N TYR A 35 -14.08 14.23 -12.55
CA TYR A 35 -14.20 15.49 -11.81
C TYR A 35 -15.38 16.35 -12.29
N LEU A 36 -15.58 16.46 -13.62
CA LEU A 36 -16.71 17.21 -14.19
C LEU A 36 -18.07 16.56 -13.84
N GLY A 37 -18.14 15.23 -13.82
CA GLY A 37 -19.32 14.48 -13.36
C GLY A 37 -19.59 14.60 -11.86
N GLU A 38 -18.56 14.59 -11.02
CA GLU A 38 -18.72 14.82 -9.58
C GLU A 38 -19.17 16.27 -9.30
N ARG A 39 -18.65 17.25 -10.05
CA ARG A 39 -19.04 18.65 -9.91
C ARG A 39 -20.53 18.89 -10.23
N SER A 40 -21.06 18.29 -11.30
CA SER A 40 -22.47 18.45 -11.66
C SER A 40 -23.42 17.72 -10.69
N ALA A 41 -22.96 16.65 -10.04
CA ALA A 41 -23.72 15.91 -9.03
C ALA A 41 -23.55 16.43 -7.59
N GLY A 42 -22.50 17.22 -7.31
CA GLY A 42 -22.17 17.72 -5.97
C GLY A 42 -22.79 19.07 -5.61
N GLN A 43 -23.13 19.90 -6.60
CA GLN A 43 -23.69 21.25 -6.40
C GLN A 43 -25.24 21.29 -6.45
N THR A 44 -25.91 20.16 -6.20
CA THR A 44 -27.38 20.07 -6.28
C THR A 44 -28.04 20.49 -4.96
N ALA A 45 -28.42 21.77 -4.86
CA ALA A 45 -29.32 22.23 -3.81
C ALA A 45 -30.66 21.49 -3.90
N THR A 46 -31.17 20.96 -2.78
CA THR A 46 -32.39 20.15 -2.72
C THR A 46 -33.40 20.79 -1.77
N THR A 47 -34.53 21.28 -2.31
CA THR A 47 -35.61 21.89 -1.53
C THR A 47 -36.67 20.86 -1.12
N LEU A 48 -37.12 20.96 0.13
CA LEU A 48 -38.07 20.08 0.81
C LEU A 48 -39.11 20.92 1.57
N GLY A 49 -40.28 20.37 1.89
CA GLY A 49 -41.35 21.12 2.58
C GLY A 49 -42.29 21.88 1.62
N ASP A 50 -43.03 22.85 2.14
CA ASP A 50 -44.06 23.56 1.37
C ASP A 50 -43.47 24.71 0.54
N THR A 51 -43.17 24.41 -0.72
CA THR A 51 -42.69 25.39 -1.71
C THR A 51 -43.82 26.11 -2.45
N GLN A 52 -45.08 25.70 -2.25
CA GLN A 52 -46.23 26.22 -3.01
C GLN A 52 -46.89 27.40 -2.29
N ASN A 53 -46.81 27.44 -0.96
CA ASN A 53 -47.33 28.53 -0.17
C ASN A 53 -46.49 29.82 -0.33
N PRO A 54 -47.09 30.98 -0.68
CA PRO A 54 -46.39 32.25 -0.76
C PRO A 54 -46.00 32.82 0.61
N ASP A 55 -46.73 32.47 1.68
CA ASP A 55 -46.58 33.00 3.03
C ASP A 55 -45.89 31.96 3.93
N ARG A 56 -44.58 31.77 3.73
CA ARG A 56 -43.76 30.73 4.37
C ARG A 56 -42.43 31.26 4.89
N VAL A 57 -41.70 30.43 5.64
CA VAL A 57 -40.29 30.65 5.99
C VAL A 57 -39.44 29.72 5.13
N ASP A 58 -38.59 30.28 4.26
CA ASP A 58 -37.55 29.53 3.56
C ASP A 58 -36.29 29.45 4.45
N ILE A 59 -35.80 28.23 4.67
CA ILE A 59 -34.61 27.93 5.48
C ILE A 59 -33.56 27.34 4.55
N GLU A 60 -32.42 27.99 4.39
CA GLU A 60 -31.31 27.47 3.58
C GLU A 60 -30.21 26.90 4.49
N VAL A 61 -29.87 25.63 4.31
CA VAL A 61 -28.95 24.88 5.17
C VAL A 61 -27.70 24.53 4.38
N TRP A 62 -26.61 25.24 4.63
CA TRP A 62 -25.32 25.05 3.98
C TRP A 62 -24.44 24.14 4.84
N VAL A 63 -24.26 22.88 4.43
CA VAL A 63 -23.35 21.96 5.12
C VAL A 63 -21.90 22.33 4.80
N GLN A 64 -21.21 22.87 5.81
CA GLN A 64 -19.82 23.34 5.70
C GLN A 64 -18.81 22.21 5.79
N LYS A 65 -19.00 21.28 6.74
CA LYS A 65 -18.06 20.18 7.03
C LYS A 65 -18.77 19.00 7.69
N VAL A 66 -18.44 17.80 7.26
CA VAL A 66 -18.77 16.53 7.91
C VAL A 66 -17.52 15.97 8.59
N ASP A 67 -17.52 15.90 9.92
CA ASP A 67 -16.45 15.31 10.72
C ASP A 67 -16.83 13.90 11.20
N ALA A 68 -16.35 12.90 10.46
CA ALA A 68 -16.55 11.49 10.78
C ALA A 68 -15.80 11.02 12.05
N ALA A 69 -14.79 11.76 12.52
CA ALA A 69 -14.01 11.38 13.69
C ALA A 69 -14.67 11.86 15.00
N THR A 70 -15.34 13.03 14.99
CA THR A 70 -16.19 13.47 16.11
C THR A 70 -17.66 13.06 15.98
N GLN A 71 -18.04 12.46 14.84
CA GLN A 71 -19.42 12.14 14.47
C GLN A 71 -20.34 13.37 14.49
N GLU A 72 -19.85 14.51 13.96
CA GLU A 72 -20.60 15.76 13.85
C GLU A 72 -20.65 16.28 12.41
N LEU A 73 -21.80 16.85 12.03
CA LEU A 73 -21.97 17.68 10.85
C LEU A 73 -22.10 19.14 11.28
N ALA A 74 -21.24 20.02 10.74
CA ALA A 74 -21.34 21.45 10.89
C ALA A 74 -22.05 22.05 9.67
N ALA A 75 -23.15 22.78 9.92
CA ALA A 75 -23.91 23.48 8.90
C ALA A 75 -24.23 24.91 9.34
N GLN A 76 -24.45 25.79 8.38
CA GLN A 76 -24.91 27.14 8.61
C GLN A 76 -26.31 27.32 8.05
N VAL A 77 -27.19 27.90 8.86
CA VAL A 77 -28.60 28.10 8.56
C VAL A 77 -28.84 29.57 8.25
N PHE A 78 -29.37 29.85 7.07
CA PHE A 78 -29.94 31.12 6.65
C PHE A 78 -31.46 31.02 6.69
N VAL A 79 -32.15 32.11 7.02
CA VAL A 79 -33.61 32.12 7.19
C VAL A 79 -34.19 33.33 6.46
N HIS A 80 -35.15 33.08 5.58
CA HIS A 80 -35.73 34.08 4.69
C HIS A 80 -37.26 34.04 4.83
N PRO A 81 -37.88 35.04 5.49
CA PRO A 81 -39.34 35.15 5.48
C PRO A 81 -39.82 35.45 4.05
N MET A 82 -40.96 34.89 3.66
CA MET A 82 -41.57 35.12 2.34
C MET A 82 -42.98 35.70 2.44
N GLY A 83 -43.43 36.33 1.36
CA GLY A 83 -44.78 36.87 1.23
C GLY A 83 -45.13 37.87 2.33
N ARG A 84 -46.21 37.61 3.05
CA ARG A 84 -46.73 38.47 4.13
C ARG A 84 -45.86 38.49 5.38
N LEU A 85 -44.90 37.57 5.53
CA LEU A 85 -43.95 37.54 6.65
C LEU A 85 -42.77 38.51 6.46
N ALA A 86 -42.49 38.93 5.23
CA ALA A 86 -41.40 39.84 4.88
C ALA A 86 -41.87 41.27 4.59
N ASP A 87 -41.08 42.29 4.92
CA ASP A 87 -41.28 43.68 4.49
C ASP A 87 -40.72 43.95 3.09
N GLU A 88 -40.85 45.19 2.61
CA GLU A 88 -40.38 45.62 1.28
C GLU A 88 -38.84 45.56 1.13
N SER A 89 -38.10 45.37 2.23
CA SER A 89 -36.65 45.18 2.25
C SER A 89 -36.25 43.71 2.52
N GLY A 90 -37.20 42.79 2.66
CA GLY A 90 -36.97 41.37 2.95
C GLY A 90 -36.74 41.04 4.42
N PHE A 91 -36.97 41.97 5.35
CA PHE A 91 -36.82 41.72 6.79
C PHE A 91 -38.13 41.17 7.40
N PRO A 92 -38.07 40.50 8.57
CA PRO A 92 -39.26 40.05 9.28
C PRO A 92 -40.23 41.20 9.60
N LYS A 93 -41.50 41.07 9.21
CA LYS A 93 -42.58 42.00 9.64
C LYS A 93 -42.95 41.82 11.12
N HIS A 94 -42.70 40.64 11.68
CA HIS A 94 -43.08 40.24 13.03
C HIS A 94 -41.95 39.44 13.68
N ASP A 95 -41.92 39.42 15.02
CA ASP A 95 -41.03 38.52 15.76
C ASP A 95 -41.47 37.06 15.53
N PHE A 96 -40.54 36.21 15.10
CA PHE A 96 -40.76 34.77 14.92
C PHE A 96 -39.52 33.97 15.37
N THR A 97 -39.71 32.69 15.64
CA THR A 97 -38.66 31.79 16.13
C THR A 97 -38.57 30.56 15.23
N VAL A 98 -37.35 30.15 14.87
CA VAL A 98 -37.07 28.90 14.18
C VAL A 98 -36.33 27.97 15.13
N SER A 99 -36.85 26.76 15.35
CA SER A 99 -36.16 25.74 16.15
C SER A 99 -35.44 24.76 15.23
N ALA A 100 -34.21 24.37 15.56
CA ALA A 100 -33.44 23.39 14.80
C ALA A 100 -33.16 22.13 15.63
N LEU A 101 -33.37 20.96 15.03
CA LEU A 101 -32.98 19.66 15.58
C LEU A 101 -31.45 19.48 15.47
N ALA A 102 -30.74 20.19 16.35
CA ALA A 102 -29.28 20.19 16.49
C ALA A 102 -28.87 19.52 17.81
N THR A 103 -27.60 19.14 17.95
CA THR A 103 -27.02 18.50 19.16
C THR A 103 -27.29 19.26 20.47
N LYS A 104 -27.59 20.56 20.38
CA LYS A 104 -27.81 21.47 21.50
C LYS A 104 -29.24 22.04 21.55
N GLY A 105 -30.10 21.69 20.59
CA GLY A 105 -31.46 22.26 20.48
C GLY A 105 -31.46 23.77 20.28
N ASP A 106 -30.58 24.28 19.39
CA ASP A 106 -30.42 25.72 19.22
C ASP A 106 -31.68 26.36 18.60
N THR A 107 -32.21 27.37 19.30
CA THR A 107 -33.45 28.08 18.99
C THR A 107 -33.12 29.49 18.49
N LEU A 108 -33.49 29.80 17.24
CA LEU A 108 -33.14 31.02 16.54
C LEU A 108 -34.31 32.02 16.56
N SER A 109 -34.24 33.03 17.44
CA SER A 109 -35.26 34.06 17.56
C SER A 109 -34.93 35.29 16.73
N PHE A 110 -35.80 35.63 15.78
CA PHE A 110 -35.68 36.78 14.89
C PHE A 110 -36.70 37.86 15.25
N LYS A 111 -36.27 39.13 15.19
CA LYS A 111 -37.11 40.27 15.57
C LYS A 111 -37.52 41.09 14.35
N ALA A 112 -38.70 41.70 14.44
CA ALA A 112 -39.25 42.57 13.41
C ALA A 112 -38.25 43.67 13.01
N GLY A 113 -38.12 43.91 11.71
CA GLY A 113 -37.25 44.95 11.13
C GLY A 113 -35.75 44.76 11.38
N LYS A 114 -35.28 43.55 11.73
CA LYS A 114 -33.85 43.24 11.89
C LYS A 114 -33.34 42.30 10.81
N THR A 115 -32.06 42.46 10.48
CA THR A 115 -31.32 41.51 9.64
C THR A 115 -31.34 40.12 10.25
N VAL A 116 -31.77 39.12 9.48
CA VAL A 116 -31.54 37.72 9.83
C VAL A 116 -30.04 37.46 9.75
N SER A 117 -29.41 37.05 10.86
CA SER A 117 -28.05 36.54 10.85
C SER A 117 -28.07 35.06 10.49
N ALA A 118 -27.07 34.62 9.73
CA ALA A 118 -26.77 33.20 9.60
C ALA A 118 -26.42 32.61 10.99
N ALA A 119 -26.78 31.35 11.21
CA ALA A 119 -26.56 30.64 12.47
C ALA A 119 -25.84 29.31 12.24
N ASP A 120 -24.72 29.10 12.92
CA ASP A 120 -23.96 27.85 12.84
C ASP A 120 -24.57 26.79 13.78
N ILE A 121 -24.98 25.65 13.23
CA ILE A 121 -25.54 24.51 13.95
C ILE A 121 -24.62 23.28 13.84
N LYS A 122 -24.71 22.41 14.84
CA LYS A 122 -24.11 21.08 14.84
C LYS A 122 -25.20 20.01 14.88
N VAL A 123 -25.13 19.05 13.98
CA VAL A 123 -26.07 17.91 13.89
C VAL A 123 -25.28 16.61 14.03
N PRO A 124 -25.70 15.64 14.85
CA PRO A 124 -24.94 14.41 15.05
C PRO A 124 -25.02 13.48 13.82
N LEU A 125 -23.92 12.76 13.54
CA LEU A 125 -23.88 11.70 12.54
C LEU A 125 -24.36 10.38 13.18
N GLY A 126 -25.53 9.90 12.78
CA GLY A 126 -26.06 8.59 13.16
C GLY A 126 -25.66 7.49 12.17
N GLU A 127 -25.86 6.24 12.59
CA GLU A 127 -25.78 5.03 11.74
C GLU A 127 -24.61 5.01 10.73
N GLY A 128 -23.37 5.01 11.24
CA GLY A 128 -22.18 4.90 10.40
C GLY A 128 -20.90 4.57 11.17
N THR A 129 -20.06 3.72 10.56
CA THR A 129 -18.81 3.21 11.14
C THR A 129 -17.61 3.89 10.49
N VAL A 130 -16.85 4.67 11.26
CA VAL A 130 -15.72 5.47 10.71
C VAL A 130 -14.55 4.63 10.19
N THR A 131 -14.38 3.39 10.66
CA THR A 131 -13.38 2.46 10.12
C THR A 131 -13.75 1.89 8.75
N ASP A 132 -14.97 2.08 8.24
CA ASP A 132 -15.37 1.58 6.91
C ASP A 132 -14.79 2.44 5.76
N TYR A 133 -13.99 3.46 6.09
CA TYR A 133 -13.30 4.34 5.14
C TYR A 133 -12.48 3.57 4.08
N PRO A 134 -12.63 3.87 2.78
CA PRO A 134 -13.29 5.05 2.19
C PRO A 134 -14.74 4.83 1.72
N PHE A 135 -15.39 3.78 2.21
CA PHE A 135 -16.76 3.38 1.84
C PHE A 135 -17.79 3.74 2.91
N ASP A 136 -17.36 4.49 3.94
CA ASP A 136 -18.16 4.89 5.08
C ASP A 136 -19.34 5.81 4.70
N ARG A 137 -20.43 5.61 5.43
CA ARG A 137 -21.75 6.21 5.22
C ARG A 137 -22.38 6.48 6.57
N TYR A 138 -23.07 7.60 6.68
CA TYR A 138 -23.77 8.05 7.88
C TYR A 138 -25.17 8.52 7.50
N LYS A 139 -26.12 8.44 8.44
CA LYS A 139 -27.38 9.16 8.37
C LYS A 139 -27.31 10.44 9.19
N VAL A 140 -28.01 11.48 8.75
CA VAL A 140 -28.17 12.74 9.46
C VAL A 140 -29.64 13.10 9.41
N THR A 141 -30.26 13.28 10.58
CA THR A 141 -31.66 13.73 10.66
C THR A 141 -31.67 15.22 10.96
N PHE A 142 -32.16 16.00 10.01
CA PHE A 142 -32.46 17.41 10.18
C PHE A 142 -33.93 17.57 10.56
N GLY A 143 -34.24 18.62 11.32
CA GLY A 143 -35.60 18.97 11.70
C GLY A 143 -35.69 20.47 11.92
N PHE A 144 -36.70 21.10 11.32
CA PHE A 144 -36.94 22.54 11.45
C PHE A 144 -38.42 22.81 11.65
N ASP A 145 -38.74 23.68 12.61
CA ASP A 145 -40.05 24.29 12.79
C ASP A 145 -39.92 25.81 12.85
N ALA A 146 -41.00 26.52 12.52
CA ALA A 146 -41.08 27.97 12.64
C ALA A 146 -42.37 28.37 13.36
N THR A 147 -42.29 29.31 14.29
CA THR A 147 -43.42 29.74 15.13
C THR A 147 -43.48 31.26 15.28
N GLN A 148 -44.68 31.81 15.11
CA GLN A 148 -45.02 33.18 15.48
C GLN A 148 -45.72 33.16 16.84
N GLY A 149 -44.93 33.18 17.91
CA GLY A 149 -45.41 33.01 19.28
C GLY A 149 -45.90 31.58 19.53
N ALA A 150 -47.21 31.35 19.36
CA ALA A 150 -47.84 30.03 19.51
C ALA A 150 -48.49 29.52 18.20
N GLN A 151 -48.47 30.31 17.12
CA GLN A 151 -48.95 29.85 15.81
C GLN A 151 -47.77 29.25 15.00
N PRO A 152 -47.91 28.03 14.45
CA PRO A 152 -46.93 27.49 13.53
C PRO A 152 -46.95 28.25 12.20
N LEU A 153 -45.80 28.35 11.55
CA LEU A 153 -45.64 28.92 10.21
C LEU A 153 -45.27 27.80 9.21
N PRO A 154 -45.70 27.88 7.94
CA PRO A 154 -45.25 26.96 6.90
C PRO A 154 -43.74 27.08 6.67
N VAL A 155 -43.06 25.94 6.50
CA VAL A 155 -41.61 25.86 6.34
C VAL A 155 -41.24 25.17 5.03
N SER A 156 -40.25 25.73 4.35
CA SER A 156 -39.54 25.14 3.21
C SER A 156 -38.04 25.14 3.53
N VAL A 157 -37.37 24.02 3.30
CA VAL A 157 -35.95 23.83 3.64
C VAL A 157 -35.15 23.45 2.40
N THR A 158 -34.15 24.26 2.05
CA THR A 158 -33.21 23.97 0.96
C THR A 158 -31.88 23.52 1.54
N LEU A 159 -31.51 22.26 1.33
CA LEU A 159 -30.21 21.73 1.71
C LEU A 159 -29.20 21.95 0.57
N ALA A 160 -28.09 22.62 0.89
CA ALA A 160 -26.91 22.74 0.03
C ALA A 160 -25.69 22.12 0.71
N ASN A 161 -24.82 21.48 -0.06
CA ASN A 161 -23.57 20.89 0.43
C ASN A 161 -22.37 21.62 -0.18
N ILE A 162 -21.46 22.11 0.68
CA ILE A 162 -20.18 22.70 0.25
C ILE A 162 -18.96 21.90 0.74
N ASP A 163 -19.17 20.83 1.51
CA ASP A 163 -18.12 19.83 1.81
C ASP A 163 -17.68 19.13 0.51
N SER A 164 -16.37 18.97 0.33
CA SER A 164 -15.76 18.34 -0.86
C SER A 164 -15.28 16.89 -0.65
N PHE A 165 -15.22 16.44 0.60
CA PHE A 165 -14.90 15.06 0.99
C PHE A 165 -16.16 14.21 1.20
N PHE A 166 -17.32 14.84 1.36
CA PHE A 166 -18.62 14.21 1.43
C PHE A 166 -19.58 14.71 0.36
N LYS A 167 -20.53 13.86 0.00
CA LYS A 167 -21.74 14.20 -0.74
C LYS A 167 -22.94 13.78 0.11
N ILE A 168 -23.98 14.60 0.11
CA ILE A 168 -25.13 14.46 1.00
C ILE A 168 -26.39 14.36 0.14
N LYS A 169 -27.22 13.36 0.42
CA LYS A 169 -28.45 13.10 -0.32
C LYS A 169 -29.63 12.97 0.64
N PRO A 170 -30.59 13.91 0.65
CA PRO A 170 -31.90 13.67 1.28
C PRO A 170 -32.54 12.40 0.72
N SER A 171 -33.17 11.61 1.59
CA SER A 171 -33.85 10.37 1.20
C SER A 171 -35.33 10.36 1.58
N GLU A 172 -35.67 10.89 2.76
CA GLU A 172 -37.01 10.84 3.34
C GLU A 172 -37.30 12.17 4.03
N ALA A 173 -38.44 12.80 3.72
CA ALA A 173 -38.95 13.97 4.41
C ALA A 173 -40.35 13.67 4.97
N ALA A 174 -40.56 13.99 6.24
CA ALA A 174 -41.81 13.81 6.97
C ALA A 174 -42.18 15.12 7.66
N GLY A 175 -43.41 15.59 7.44
CA GLY A 175 -43.84 16.90 7.92
C GLY A 175 -45.25 17.26 7.49
N ASP A 176 -45.93 18.06 8.30
CA ASP A 176 -47.31 18.55 8.08
C ASP A 176 -47.28 20.02 7.62
N GLY A 177 -46.38 20.34 6.69
CA GLY A 177 -46.08 21.69 6.17
C GLY A 177 -45.40 22.66 7.15
N ASN A 178 -45.75 22.58 8.44
CA ASN A 178 -45.31 23.48 9.51
C ASN A 178 -44.04 23.02 10.25
N VAL A 179 -43.74 21.72 10.16
CA VAL A 179 -42.51 21.10 10.70
C VAL A 179 -41.94 20.25 9.58
N VAL A 180 -40.68 20.44 9.24
CA VAL A 180 -39.99 19.71 8.17
C VAL A 180 -38.84 18.93 8.79
N THR A 181 -39.07 17.63 9.01
CA THR A 181 -38.04 16.68 9.46
C THR A 181 -37.62 15.82 8.28
N PHE A 182 -36.32 15.70 8.01
CA PHE A 182 -35.83 14.86 6.92
C PHE A 182 -34.53 14.15 7.27
N THR A 183 -34.40 12.92 6.77
CA THR A 183 -33.16 12.16 6.84
C THR A 183 -32.37 12.37 5.55
N ALA A 184 -31.09 12.69 5.70
CA ALA A 184 -30.12 12.73 4.62
C ALA A 184 -29.01 11.70 4.86
N THR A 185 -28.55 11.08 3.80
CA THR A 185 -27.41 10.16 3.82
C THR A 185 -26.15 10.92 3.41
N ALA A 186 -25.15 10.98 4.30
CA ALA A 186 -23.82 11.48 4.00
C ALA A 186 -22.90 10.30 3.66
N ASN A 187 -22.21 10.35 2.52
CA ASN A 187 -21.15 9.39 2.20
C ASN A 187 -20.00 10.08 1.46
N ARG A 188 -18.82 9.43 1.41
CA ARG A 188 -17.62 10.04 0.82
C ARG A 188 -17.87 10.51 -0.63
N SER A 189 -17.32 11.66 -0.99
CA SER A 189 -17.31 12.15 -2.36
C SER A 189 -16.54 11.15 -3.24
N THR A 190 -16.97 11.00 -4.49
CA THR A 190 -16.39 10.00 -5.40
C THR A 190 -14.93 10.34 -5.71
N GLY A 191 -14.54 11.61 -5.61
CA GLY A 191 -13.14 12.04 -5.60
C GLY A 191 -12.35 11.51 -4.41
N THR A 192 -12.87 11.62 -3.18
CA THR A 192 -12.22 11.05 -1.98
C THR A 192 -12.13 9.53 -2.05
N THR A 193 -13.21 8.85 -2.44
CA THR A 193 -13.19 7.37 -2.58
C THR A 193 -12.20 6.93 -3.66
N LEU A 194 -12.17 7.59 -4.83
CA LEU A 194 -11.21 7.29 -5.89
C LEU A 194 -9.77 7.51 -5.43
N PHE A 195 -9.47 8.61 -4.75
CA PHE A 195 -8.12 8.91 -4.28
C PHE A 195 -7.64 7.86 -3.26
N ALA A 196 -8.49 7.48 -2.29
CA ALA A 196 -8.16 6.44 -1.32
C ALA A 196 -7.95 5.08 -1.99
N VAL A 197 -8.78 4.71 -2.98
CA VAL A 197 -8.60 3.48 -3.78
C VAL A 197 -7.32 3.52 -4.62
N PHE A 198 -6.99 4.67 -5.23
CA PHE A 198 -5.73 4.88 -5.94
C PHE A 198 -4.52 4.70 -5.01
N VAL A 199 -4.56 5.25 -3.80
CA VAL A 199 -3.50 5.08 -2.78
C VAL A 199 -3.38 3.61 -2.37
N MET A 200 -4.48 2.89 -2.15
CA MET A 200 -4.45 1.44 -1.88
C MET A 200 -3.79 0.65 -3.02
N VAL A 201 -4.14 0.94 -4.28
CA VAL A 201 -3.52 0.31 -5.46
C VAL A 201 -2.04 0.68 -5.60
N LEU A 202 -1.66 1.92 -5.27
CA LEU A 202 -0.27 2.37 -5.28
C LEU A 202 0.57 1.61 -4.25
N MET A 203 0.07 1.45 -3.02
CA MET A 203 0.70 0.64 -1.97
C MET A 203 0.94 -0.81 -2.44
N TRP A 204 -0.05 -1.44 -3.08
CA TRP A 204 0.10 -2.77 -3.68
C TRP A 204 1.10 -2.80 -4.86
N GLY A 205 1.19 -1.73 -5.65
CA GLY A 205 2.25 -1.57 -6.67
C GLY A 205 3.65 -1.53 -6.07
N LEU A 206 3.81 -0.87 -4.91
CA LEU A 206 5.07 -0.80 -4.17
C LEU A 206 5.45 -2.14 -3.51
N SER A 207 4.48 -2.92 -3.00
CA SER A 207 4.77 -4.28 -2.49
C SER A 207 5.21 -5.22 -3.61
N VAL A 208 4.57 -5.17 -4.79
CA VAL A 208 5.01 -5.94 -5.97
C VAL A 208 6.42 -5.54 -6.40
N ALA A 209 6.77 -4.25 -6.36
CA ALA A 209 8.13 -3.80 -6.66
C ALA A 209 9.18 -4.35 -5.67
N ALA A 210 8.85 -4.40 -4.37
CA ALA A 210 9.70 -5.00 -3.34
C ALA A 210 9.86 -6.51 -3.53
N VAL A 211 8.76 -7.23 -3.79
CA VAL A 211 8.78 -8.68 -4.07
C VAL A 211 9.62 -9.00 -5.31
N LEU A 212 9.53 -8.19 -6.38
CA LEU A 212 10.37 -8.34 -7.56
C LEU A 212 11.85 -8.07 -7.26
N ALA A 213 12.18 -7.07 -6.45
CA ALA A 213 13.56 -6.80 -6.02
C ALA A 213 14.15 -7.95 -5.19
N ALA A 214 13.38 -8.50 -4.26
CA ALA A 214 13.75 -9.69 -3.50
C ALA A 214 13.89 -10.93 -4.38
N TRP A 215 12.97 -11.15 -5.33
CA TRP A 215 13.02 -12.24 -6.30
C TRP A 215 14.29 -12.19 -7.16
N PHE A 216 14.61 -11.04 -7.77
CA PHE A 216 15.81 -10.89 -8.59
C PHE A 216 17.13 -11.01 -7.80
N THR A 217 17.13 -10.68 -6.51
CA THR A 217 18.30 -10.85 -5.65
C THR A 217 18.49 -12.33 -5.30
N THR A 218 17.42 -12.99 -4.83
CA THR A 218 17.42 -14.41 -4.42
C THR A 218 17.67 -15.37 -5.59
N HIS A 219 16.84 -15.30 -6.64
CA HIS A 219 16.95 -16.23 -7.79
C HIS A 219 18.22 -16.01 -8.62
N GLY A 220 18.78 -14.80 -8.61
CA GLY A 220 20.01 -14.51 -9.32
C GLY A 220 21.27 -15.11 -8.70
N ARG A 221 21.20 -15.69 -7.48
CA ARG A 221 22.36 -15.98 -6.61
C ARG A 221 23.33 -14.80 -6.51
N ARG A 222 22.79 -13.58 -6.64
CA ARG A 222 23.53 -12.35 -6.44
C ARG A 222 23.76 -12.21 -4.94
N GLY A 223 24.89 -11.61 -4.57
CA GLY A 223 25.21 -11.35 -3.17
C GLY A 223 24.22 -10.38 -2.52
N LEU A 224 24.53 -9.93 -1.31
CA LEU A 224 23.70 -8.92 -0.63
C LEU A 224 23.66 -7.60 -1.44
N LEU A 225 22.60 -7.41 -2.25
CA LEU A 225 22.42 -6.22 -3.07
C LEU A 225 21.93 -5.05 -2.20
N TRP A 226 22.87 -4.32 -1.63
CA TRP A 226 22.63 -3.11 -0.82
C TRP A 226 21.59 -2.13 -1.42
N PRO A 227 21.53 -1.86 -2.75
CA PRO A 227 20.48 -1.02 -3.32
C PRO A 227 19.06 -1.58 -3.18
N ALA A 228 18.89 -2.91 -3.22
CA ALA A 228 17.59 -3.55 -3.02
C ALA A 228 17.16 -3.52 -1.55
N VAL A 229 18.11 -3.77 -0.63
CA VAL A 229 17.92 -3.64 0.82
C VAL A 229 17.50 -2.20 1.16
N GLY A 230 18.23 -1.20 0.64
CA GLY A 230 17.92 0.21 0.82
C GLY A 230 16.57 0.63 0.25
N LEU A 231 16.20 0.13 -0.94
CA LEU A 231 14.87 0.35 -1.52
C LEU A 231 13.76 -0.16 -0.59
N MET A 232 13.83 -1.42 -0.17
CA MET A 232 12.76 -2.02 0.65
C MET A 232 12.65 -1.38 2.04
N ALA A 233 13.78 -1.03 2.67
CA ALA A 233 13.79 -0.25 3.91
C ALA A 233 13.16 1.15 3.71
N THR A 234 13.48 1.83 2.60
CA THR A 234 12.87 3.13 2.27
C THR A 234 11.36 3.03 2.07
N LEU A 235 10.87 1.95 1.45
CA LEU A 235 9.44 1.75 1.21
C LEU A 235 8.65 1.61 2.52
N LEU A 236 9.18 0.90 3.53
CA LEU A 236 8.53 0.79 4.85
C LEU A 236 8.26 2.19 5.46
N PHE A 237 9.28 3.05 5.49
CA PHE A 237 9.12 4.42 6.00
C PHE A 237 8.27 5.32 5.09
N ALA A 238 8.22 5.06 3.78
CA ALA A 238 7.42 5.83 2.82
C ALA A 238 5.92 5.50 2.83
N LEU A 239 5.52 4.31 3.30
CA LEU A 239 4.11 3.92 3.39
C LEU A 239 3.33 4.72 4.43
N VAL A 240 3.94 5.09 5.56
CA VAL A 240 3.28 5.86 6.63
C VAL A 240 2.78 7.25 6.16
N PRO A 241 3.62 8.13 5.55
CA PRO A 241 3.12 9.40 5.01
C PRO A 241 2.16 9.20 3.83
N LEU A 242 2.32 8.14 3.02
CA LEU A 242 1.39 7.82 1.95
C LEU A 242 -0.01 7.43 2.49
N ARG A 243 -0.06 6.63 3.57
CA ARG A 243 -1.29 6.28 4.29
C ARG A 243 -1.96 7.52 4.87
N ASN A 244 -1.18 8.41 5.47
CA ASN A 244 -1.68 9.62 6.11
C ASN A 244 -2.03 10.76 5.12
N ALA A 245 -1.72 10.61 3.83
CA ALA A 245 -2.08 11.57 2.79
C ALA A 245 -3.53 11.43 2.27
N VAL A 246 -4.32 10.46 2.75
CA VAL A 246 -5.69 10.25 2.27
C VAL A 246 -6.69 11.25 2.89
N PRO A 247 -7.63 11.81 2.10
CA PRO A 247 -8.52 12.89 2.58
C PRO A 247 -9.40 12.47 3.75
N GLY A 248 -9.56 13.37 4.72
CA GLY A 248 -10.39 13.13 5.91
C GLY A 248 -9.71 12.36 7.05
N ALA A 249 -8.40 12.11 6.96
CA ALA A 249 -7.55 11.61 8.05
C ALA A 249 -8.16 10.42 8.85
N PRO A 250 -8.46 9.29 8.19
CA PRO A 250 -9.19 8.18 8.82
C PRO A 250 -8.42 7.57 10.01
N PRO A 251 -9.15 7.11 11.05
CA PRO A 251 -8.54 6.50 12.24
C PRO A 251 -7.79 5.21 11.88
N ILE A 252 -6.84 4.83 12.73
CA ILE A 252 -6.07 3.59 12.57
C ILE A 252 -7.00 2.39 12.75
N GLY A 253 -6.90 1.41 11.86
CA GLY A 253 -7.79 0.25 11.81
C GLY A 253 -8.96 0.42 10.83
N SER A 254 -8.83 1.35 9.86
CA SER A 254 -9.82 1.49 8.79
C SER A 254 -9.65 0.41 7.71
N VAL A 255 -10.63 0.23 6.81
CA VAL A 255 -10.56 -0.75 5.70
C VAL A 255 -9.33 -0.53 4.82
N ILE A 256 -8.92 0.73 4.59
CA ILE A 256 -7.63 1.05 3.94
C ILE A 256 -6.41 0.44 4.65
N ASP A 257 -6.43 0.35 5.98
CA ASP A 257 -5.31 -0.19 6.75
C ASP A 257 -5.25 -1.72 6.63
N PHE A 258 -6.39 -2.38 6.80
CA PHE A 258 -6.51 -3.83 6.72
C PHE A 258 -6.35 -4.40 5.31
N CYS A 259 -6.87 -3.72 4.27
CA CYS A 259 -6.84 -4.22 2.89
C CYS A 259 -5.61 -3.79 2.08
N ALA A 260 -4.87 -2.77 2.55
CA ALA A 260 -3.63 -2.33 1.90
C ALA A 260 -2.49 -2.18 2.91
N PHE A 261 -2.51 -1.17 3.78
CA PHE A 261 -1.33 -0.72 4.53
C PHE A 261 -0.61 -1.84 5.29
N PHE A 262 -1.30 -2.56 6.18
CA PHE A 262 -0.67 -3.61 7.01
C PHE A 262 -0.16 -4.79 6.16
N ILE A 263 -0.94 -5.25 5.18
CA ILE A 263 -0.55 -6.38 4.31
C ILE A 263 0.66 -6.00 3.46
N VAL A 264 0.66 -4.80 2.89
CA VAL A 264 1.76 -4.25 2.10
C VAL A 264 3.02 -4.09 2.96
N GLU A 265 2.92 -3.52 4.16
CA GLU A 265 4.03 -3.39 5.09
C GLU A 265 4.64 -4.75 5.46
N CYS A 266 3.81 -5.74 5.82
CA CYS A 266 4.26 -7.11 6.06
C CYS A 266 4.96 -7.74 4.84
N VAL A 267 4.41 -7.58 3.62
CA VAL A 267 5.01 -8.12 2.39
C VAL A 267 6.38 -7.48 2.11
N ILE A 268 6.53 -6.17 2.31
CA ILE A 268 7.83 -5.49 2.14
C ILE A 268 8.82 -5.91 3.22
N ALA A 269 8.39 -6.03 4.48
CA ALA A 269 9.24 -6.51 5.58
C ALA A 269 9.73 -7.95 5.34
N ILE A 270 8.85 -8.86 4.91
CA ILE A 270 9.21 -10.24 4.55
C ILE A 270 10.17 -10.27 3.36
N SER A 271 9.96 -9.41 2.35
CA SER A 271 10.85 -9.29 1.18
C SER A 271 12.25 -8.80 1.57
N LEU A 272 12.33 -7.82 2.47
CA LEU A 272 13.57 -7.30 3.03
C LEU A 272 14.33 -8.36 3.84
N ILE A 273 13.65 -8.99 4.82
CA ILE A 273 14.24 -10.04 5.67
C ILE A 273 14.73 -11.22 4.83
N SER A 274 13.93 -11.69 3.87
CA SER A 274 14.30 -12.79 2.96
C SER A 274 15.55 -12.44 2.13
N THR A 275 15.64 -11.20 1.65
CA THR A 275 16.79 -10.72 0.87
C THR A 275 18.07 -10.64 1.72
N VAL A 276 17.97 -10.16 2.96
CA VAL A 276 19.12 -10.10 3.88
C VAL A 276 19.60 -11.50 4.27
N LEU A 277 18.68 -12.38 4.70
CA LEU A 277 19.01 -13.75 5.12
C LEU A 277 19.58 -14.60 3.97
N PHE A 278 19.05 -14.45 2.76
CA PHE A 278 19.57 -15.16 1.59
C PHE A 278 20.90 -14.57 1.10
N GLY A 279 21.01 -13.24 1.01
CA GLY A 279 22.23 -12.56 0.61
C GLY A 279 23.41 -12.90 1.52
N TYR A 280 23.20 -12.92 2.84
CA TYR A 280 24.20 -13.35 3.82
C TYR A 280 24.64 -14.81 3.62
N ARG A 281 23.70 -15.74 3.44
CA ARG A 281 23.99 -17.15 3.15
C ARG A 281 24.70 -17.39 1.82
N VAL A 282 24.47 -16.54 0.82
CA VAL A 282 25.18 -16.58 -0.47
C VAL A 282 26.61 -16.07 -0.31
N GLU A 283 26.84 -14.97 0.41
CA GLU A 283 28.18 -14.42 0.58
C GLU A 283 29.08 -15.31 1.45
N GLY A 284 28.55 -15.86 2.55
CA GLY A 284 29.29 -16.80 3.40
C GLY A 284 29.80 -18.04 2.64
N ARG A 285 29.01 -18.58 1.71
CA ARG A 285 29.44 -19.69 0.84
C ARG A 285 30.57 -19.31 -0.10
N LYS A 286 30.58 -18.10 -0.66
CA LYS A 286 31.70 -17.63 -1.48
C LYS A 286 32.96 -17.47 -0.64
N GLU A 287 32.83 -17.00 0.60
CA GLU A 287 33.95 -16.91 1.52
C GLU A 287 34.54 -18.28 1.88
N GLU A 288 33.71 -19.32 1.97
CA GLU A 288 34.15 -20.71 2.12
C GLU A 288 34.85 -21.21 0.85
N GLU A 289 34.21 -21.07 -0.32
CA GLU A 289 34.78 -21.43 -1.65
C GLU A 289 36.10 -20.69 -1.96
N THR A 290 36.29 -19.47 -1.45
CA THR A 290 37.52 -18.68 -1.63
C THR A 290 38.64 -19.06 -0.64
N LYS A 291 38.32 -19.77 0.44
CA LYS A 291 39.29 -20.26 1.45
C LYS A 291 39.78 -21.67 1.16
N GLU A 292 39.09 -22.44 0.31
CA GLU A 292 39.55 -23.76 -0.12
C GLU A 292 40.77 -23.62 -1.05
N PRO A 293 41.93 -24.28 -0.76
CA PRO A 293 43.11 -24.16 -1.60
C PRO A 293 42.84 -24.64 -3.02
N PRO A 294 43.43 -24.01 -4.06
CA PRO A 294 43.30 -24.49 -5.43
C PRO A 294 43.81 -25.93 -5.51
N ALA A 295 43.02 -26.81 -6.13
CA ALA A 295 43.40 -28.20 -6.34
C ALA A 295 44.78 -28.27 -7.01
N PRO A 296 45.69 -29.15 -6.54
CA PRO A 296 47.07 -29.17 -7.00
C PRO A 296 47.13 -29.35 -8.52
N GLU A 297 47.90 -28.49 -9.19
CA GLU A 297 48.05 -28.53 -10.64
C GLU A 297 48.44 -29.94 -11.10
N PRO A 298 47.87 -30.46 -12.21
CA PRO A 298 48.32 -31.72 -12.78
C PRO A 298 49.81 -31.63 -13.07
N GLN A 299 50.62 -32.40 -12.32
CA GLN A 299 52.07 -32.37 -12.44
C GLN A 299 52.46 -32.59 -13.91
N PRO A 300 53.31 -31.75 -14.51
CA PRO A 300 53.72 -31.93 -15.90
C PRO A 300 54.39 -33.29 -16.04
N THR A 301 53.77 -34.18 -16.82
CA THR A 301 54.22 -35.56 -17.03
C THR A 301 55.70 -35.56 -17.39
N PRO A 302 56.57 -36.33 -16.69
CA PRO A 302 58.02 -36.26 -16.89
C PRO A 302 58.40 -36.40 -18.37
N GLN A 303 58.84 -35.28 -18.96
CA GLN A 303 59.11 -35.21 -20.38
C GLN A 303 60.38 -36.02 -20.68
N LEU A 304 60.20 -37.20 -21.28
CA LEU A 304 61.29 -38.08 -21.70
C LEU A 304 62.32 -37.28 -22.50
N ALA A 305 63.53 -37.18 -21.97
CA ALA A 305 64.62 -36.47 -22.62
C ALA A 305 64.91 -37.11 -23.99
N PRO A 306 65.16 -36.31 -25.05
CA PRO A 306 65.50 -36.86 -26.35
C PRO A 306 66.77 -37.71 -26.25
N PRO A 307 66.84 -38.87 -26.94
CA PRO A 307 68.02 -39.72 -26.88
C PRO A 307 69.25 -39.00 -27.43
N GLY A 308 70.37 -39.10 -26.71
CA GLY A 308 71.65 -38.59 -27.17
C GLY A 308 72.12 -39.25 -28.48
N PRO A 309 73.00 -38.60 -29.26
CA PRO A 309 73.45 -39.10 -30.55
C PRO A 309 74.15 -40.47 -30.40
N GLN A 310 73.70 -41.45 -31.18
CA GLN A 310 74.28 -42.80 -31.15
C GLN A 310 75.65 -42.84 -31.86
N PRO A 311 76.60 -43.69 -31.42
CA PRO A 311 77.86 -43.91 -32.13
C PRO A 311 77.64 -44.51 -33.53
N VAL A 312 78.35 -43.99 -34.53
CA VAL A 312 78.30 -44.48 -35.91
C VAL A 312 78.98 -45.85 -36.01
N GLN A 313 78.23 -46.90 -36.37
CA GLN A 313 78.79 -48.21 -36.72
C GLN A 313 78.90 -48.37 -38.24
N HIS A 314 80.10 -48.72 -38.73
CA HIS A 314 80.37 -48.93 -40.14
C HIS A 314 80.20 -50.41 -40.57
N GLY A 315 79.12 -50.70 -41.29
CA GLY A 315 79.15 -51.44 -42.56
C GLY A 315 79.38 -52.96 -42.62
N PHE A 316 78.39 -53.64 -43.24
CA PHE A 316 78.49 -54.88 -44.04
C PHE A 316 78.72 -56.25 -43.32
N PRO A 317 78.32 -57.39 -43.94
CA PRO A 317 76.97 -57.69 -44.42
C PRO A 317 76.49 -59.08 -43.87
N PRO A 318 75.80 -60.04 -44.56
CA PRO A 318 74.67 -60.72 -43.89
C PRO A 318 74.73 -62.27 -43.77
N HIS A 319 73.88 -62.80 -42.86
CA HIS A 319 73.39 -64.19 -42.74
C HIS A 319 74.38 -65.38 -42.65
N SER A 320 74.34 -66.10 -41.51
CA SER A 320 73.83 -67.50 -41.43
C SER A 320 73.86 -68.06 -39.98
N PRO A 321 72.92 -68.94 -39.58
CA PRO A 321 72.91 -69.60 -38.26
C PRO A 321 73.53 -71.02 -38.28
N PRO A 322 73.85 -71.58 -37.10
CA PRO A 322 73.60 -73.02 -36.88
C PRO A 322 73.00 -73.38 -35.50
N HIS A 323 72.59 -74.64 -35.36
CA HIS A 323 71.88 -75.24 -34.21
C HIS A 323 72.79 -75.58 -33.00
N GLY A 324 72.20 -75.79 -31.80
CA GLY A 324 72.94 -76.45 -30.71
C GLY A 324 72.27 -76.63 -29.32
N LEU A 325 71.45 -77.69 -29.17
CA LEU A 325 71.26 -78.47 -27.91
C LEU A 325 70.54 -77.80 -26.68
N PRO A 326 70.10 -78.58 -25.65
CA PRO A 326 68.79 -78.35 -25.02
C PRO A 326 68.77 -77.82 -23.56
N ALA A 327 67.55 -77.59 -23.06
CA ALA A 327 67.24 -77.12 -21.71
C ALA A 327 67.25 -78.23 -20.62
N PRO A 328 67.47 -77.86 -19.33
CA PRO A 328 67.11 -78.67 -18.17
C PRO A 328 65.72 -78.32 -17.60
N ILE A 329 65.18 -79.21 -16.75
CA ILE A 329 63.83 -79.16 -16.17
C ILE A 329 63.90 -78.66 -14.71
N GLY A 330 62.93 -77.84 -14.26
CA GLY A 330 62.81 -77.40 -12.86
C GLY A 330 61.40 -76.87 -12.53
N GLN A 331 60.75 -77.44 -11.51
CA GLN A 331 59.32 -77.26 -11.19
C GLN A 331 58.98 -75.97 -10.41
N PRO A 332 57.69 -75.56 -10.35
CA PRO A 332 57.24 -74.31 -9.73
C PRO A 332 56.87 -74.47 -8.24
N MET A 333 56.59 -73.35 -7.56
CA MET A 333 55.89 -73.34 -6.27
C MET A 333 54.87 -72.20 -6.17
N GLN A 334 53.74 -72.46 -5.50
CA GLN A 334 52.62 -71.53 -5.27
C GLN A 334 52.40 -71.35 -3.76
N ALA A 335 52.07 -70.14 -3.30
CA ALA A 335 51.32 -69.79 -2.07
C ALA A 335 51.24 -68.24 -1.98
N THR A 336 50.12 -67.51 -1.90
CA THR A 336 48.90 -67.51 -1.04
C THR A 336 49.10 -66.96 0.39
N GLY A 337 48.34 -65.91 0.75
CA GLY A 337 48.26 -65.28 2.09
C GLY A 337 48.06 -63.76 1.97
N GLN A 338 46.83 -63.23 1.89
CA GLN A 338 45.81 -63.00 2.95
C GLN A 338 45.98 -61.68 3.74
N TYR A 339 44.90 -60.88 3.75
CA TYR A 339 44.70 -59.71 4.61
C TYR A 339 44.17 -60.13 6.01
N PRO A 340 44.54 -59.41 7.08
CA PRO A 340 43.72 -59.25 8.28
C PRO A 340 42.76 -58.04 8.14
N GLN A 341 41.68 -58.03 8.92
CA GLN A 341 40.61 -57.01 8.85
C GLN A 341 40.02 -56.86 10.26
N ASN A 342 40.40 -55.79 10.99
CA ASN A 342 40.17 -55.69 12.43
C ASN A 342 40.01 -54.23 12.91
N TRP A 343 38.80 -53.86 13.37
CA TRP A 343 38.54 -52.67 14.20
C TRP A 343 37.36 -52.96 15.13
N PRO A 344 37.42 -52.57 16.41
CA PRO A 344 36.29 -51.84 17.01
C PRO A 344 36.72 -50.67 17.94
N GLN A 345 35.77 -49.76 18.18
CA GLN A 345 35.88 -48.56 19.03
C GLN A 345 35.93 -48.85 20.54
N ARG A 346 36.29 -47.85 21.38
CA ARG A 346 35.44 -47.39 22.50
C ARG A 346 35.88 -46.09 23.26
N VAL A 347 34.87 -45.26 23.55
CA VAL A 347 34.65 -44.21 24.61
C VAL A 347 35.69 -43.14 25.00
N ASP A 348 35.16 -41.91 25.16
CA ASP A 348 35.65 -40.84 26.05
C ASP A 348 35.49 -41.18 27.55
N PRO A 349 36.23 -40.46 28.43
CA PRO A 349 35.75 -40.13 29.76
C PRO A 349 35.81 -38.62 30.08
N SER A 350 34.69 -38.04 30.49
CA SER A 350 34.60 -36.69 31.04
C SER A 350 35.01 -36.65 32.52
N TRP A 351 35.80 -35.66 32.96
CA TRP A 351 35.48 -34.78 34.11
C TRP A 351 36.61 -33.76 34.40
N ALA A 352 36.23 -32.55 34.82
CA ALA A 352 36.99 -31.66 35.71
C ALA A 352 36.07 -30.51 36.13
N ALA A 353 35.58 -30.51 37.37
CA ALA A 353 34.71 -29.46 37.90
C ALA A 353 35.16 -29.05 39.31
N GLY A 354 35.12 -27.73 39.59
CA GLY A 354 35.45 -27.13 40.89
C GLY A 354 34.83 -25.72 40.98
N PRO A 355 34.42 -25.24 42.18
CA PRO A 355 33.05 -24.74 42.29
C PRO A 355 32.86 -23.35 42.97
N SER A 356 31.67 -22.74 42.74
CA SER A 356 30.82 -21.92 43.66
C SER A 356 31.46 -20.75 44.47
N THR A 357 30.86 -19.57 44.69
CA THR A 357 29.44 -19.07 44.73
C THR A 357 29.46 -17.55 44.30
N THR A 358 28.55 -16.57 44.45
CA THR A 358 27.29 -16.26 45.21
C THR A 358 26.54 -15.17 44.39
N GLU A 359 25.35 -15.38 43.82
CA GLU A 359 23.97 -15.21 44.35
C GLU A 359 23.41 -13.74 44.41
N ARG A 360 22.11 -13.61 44.05
CA ARG A 360 21.10 -12.55 44.40
C ARG A 360 20.79 -11.35 43.47
N LEU A 361 19.48 -11.22 43.21
CA LEU A 361 18.63 -10.07 42.85
C LEU A 361 17.18 -10.45 43.29
N PRO A 362 16.20 -9.53 43.40
CA PRO A 362 16.21 -8.15 43.88
C PRO A 362 15.36 -8.11 45.22
N PRO A 363 14.35 -7.25 45.58
CA PRO A 363 13.49 -6.34 44.80
C PRO A 363 13.27 -4.89 45.34
N ARG A 364 13.08 -3.92 44.45
CA ARG A 364 11.80 -3.18 44.29
C ARG A 364 11.79 -2.30 43.04
#